data_AF-A0A925WC80-F1
#
_entry.id   AF-A0A925WC80-F1
#
_cell.length_a   1.000
_cell.length_b   1.000
_cell.length_c   1.000
_cell.angle_alpha   90.00
_cell.angle_beta   90.00
_cell.angle_gamma   90.00
#
_symmetry.space_group_name_H-M   'P 1'
#
loop_
_entity.id
_entity.type
_entity.pdbx_description
1 polymer ?
#
loop_
_entity_poly.entity_id
_entity_poly.type
_entity_poly.pdbx_seq_one_letter_code
_entity_poly.pdbx_strand_id
1 'polypeptide(L)'
;MKTKIPDALTADVPPSHWGKVLSATPVVMTVVATMLAGLASSEMTRAQYDRAYAAQLQSKAGDQWNYFQAKKLRGAMQRNSLELLRVSTEVRPLDMDAVELSSGIQKATFATMDNLLAPDPMPQFDASVKAAFDALVADKPELDLTALLKQVEDRPLAEALNAAKERARAFDANINQVMPTFEEAEKKLATGNKALARDFLVTRMDFNARRYETEARLNQTIANLYELQVRKNNITAERHHKRSQKFFFGMLAAQTAVIIATFALAARQRSLLWSLAAAAGVAAVLFAIYVYLFV
;
A
#
# COMPACT_ATOMS: atom_id res chain seq x y z
N MET A 1 -22.61 -1.98 -58.42
CA MET A 1 -21.43 -2.31 -59.24
C MET A 1 -20.80 -3.59 -58.70
N LYS A 2 -20.74 -4.67 -59.49
CA LYS A 2 -19.96 -5.88 -59.14
C LYS A 2 -18.51 -5.60 -59.54
N THR A 3 -17.64 -5.36 -58.58
CA THR A 3 -16.19 -5.29 -58.81
C THR A 3 -15.71 -6.65 -59.30
N LYS A 4 -15.33 -6.76 -60.58
CA LYS A 4 -14.67 -7.95 -61.12
C LYS A 4 -13.23 -7.95 -60.61
N ILE A 5 -12.89 -8.95 -59.81
CA ILE A 5 -11.51 -9.19 -59.40
C ILE A 5 -10.76 -9.74 -60.63
N PRO A 6 -9.60 -9.16 -61.01
CA PRO A 6 -8.79 -9.64 -62.14
C PRO A 6 -8.46 -11.13 -62.03
N ASP A 7 -8.55 -11.88 -63.14
CA ASP A 7 -8.31 -13.34 -63.17
C ASP A 7 -6.88 -13.72 -62.74
N ALA A 8 -5.92 -12.80 -62.89
CA ALA A 8 -4.55 -12.98 -62.40
C ALA A 8 -4.47 -13.08 -60.85
N LEU A 9 -5.39 -12.45 -60.12
CA LEU A 9 -5.44 -12.50 -58.64
C LEU A 9 -6.19 -13.73 -58.11
N THR A 10 -7.04 -14.35 -58.92
CA THR A 10 -7.78 -15.56 -58.54
C THR A 10 -7.02 -16.84 -58.88
N ALA A 11 -6.07 -16.79 -59.81
CA ALA A 11 -5.27 -17.95 -60.23
C ALA A 11 -4.46 -18.60 -59.08
N ASP A 12 -4.01 -17.81 -58.10
CA ASP A 12 -3.23 -18.30 -56.95
C ASP A 12 -4.09 -18.66 -55.72
N VAL A 13 -5.38 -18.34 -55.73
CA VAL A 13 -6.28 -18.67 -54.61
C VAL A 13 -6.76 -20.11 -54.75
N PRO A 14 -6.57 -20.98 -53.75
CA PRO A 14 -7.02 -22.36 -53.86
C PRO A 14 -8.53 -22.44 -54.09
N PRO A 15 -9.00 -23.29 -55.02
CA PRO A 15 -10.42 -23.39 -55.33
C PRO A 15 -11.22 -24.02 -54.18
N SER A 16 -10.56 -24.80 -53.31
CA SER A 16 -11.21 -25.43 -52.16
C SER A 16 -11.44 -24.45 -51.01
N HIS A 17 -12.59 -24.58 -50.33
CA HIS A 17 -12.89 -23.81 -49.11
C HIS A 17 -11.77 -23.92 -48.07
N TRP A 18 -11.16 -25.12 -47.94
CA TRP A 18 -10.05 -25.36 -47.04
C TRP A 18 -8.82 -24.53 -47.46
N GLY A 19 -8.44 -24.51 -48.73
CA GLY A 19 -7.29 -23.70 -49.14
C GLY A 19 -7.49 -22.19 -48.94
N LYS A 20 -8.73 -21.68 -49.00
CA LYS A 20 -9.05 -20.28 -48.65
C LYS A 20 -8.85 -19.99 -47.16
N VAL A 21 -9.39 -20.83 -46.27
CA VAL A 21 -9.19 -20.70 -44.81
C VAL A 21 -7.71 -20.72 -44.46
N LEU A 22 -6.98 -21.62 -45.11
CA LEU A 22 -5.54 -21.76 -44.98
C LEU A 22 -4.79 -20.48 -45.41
N SER A 23 -5.10 -19.92 -46.58
CA SER A 23 -4.48 -18.65 -47.02
C SER A 23 -4.74 -17.46 -46.08
N ALA A 24 -5.85 -17.47 -45.33
CA ALA A 24 -6.17 -16.43 -44.34
C ALA A 24 -5.45 -16.62 -42.99
N THR A 25 -4.92 -17.81 -42.72
CA THR A 25 -4.33 -18.16 -41.41
C THR A 25 -3.18 -17.23 -40.99
N PRO A 26 -2.20 -16.88 -41.85
CA PRO A 26 -1.14 -15.93 -41.47
C PRO A 26 -1.68 -14.55 -41.07
N VAL A 27 -2.69 -14.06 -41.79
CA VAL A 27 -3.31 -12.76 -41.51
C VAL A 27 -4.02 -12.79 -40.16
N VAL A 28 -4.84 -13.81 -39.91
CA VAL A 28 -5.55 -13.97 -38.63
C VAL A 28 -4.56 -14.09 -37.47
N MET A 29 -3.52 -14.91 -37.61
CA MET A 29 -2.51 -15.08 -36.56
C MET A 29 -1.71 -13.80 -36.30
N THR A 30 -1.47 -12.98 -37.33
CA THR A 30 -0.82 -11.67 -37.17
C THR A 30 -1.68 -10.72 -36.36
N VAL A 31 -2.99 -10.70 -36.61
CA VAL A 31 -3.94 -9.91 -35.81
C VAL A 31 -3.96 -10.40 -34.36
N VAL A 32 -4.05 -11.72 -34.13
CA VAL A 32 -4.01 -12.31 -32.78
C VAL A 32 -2.70 -11.95 -32.07
N ALA A 33 -1.55 -12.10 -32.73
CA ALA A 33 -0.25 -11.72 -32.18
C ALA A 33 -0.22 -10.24 -31.76
N THR A 34 -0.78 -9.35 -32.59
CA THR A 34 -0.83 -7.91 -32.33
C THR A 34 -1.74 -7.59 -31.14
N MET A 35 -2.88 -8.26 -31.02
CA MET A 35 -3.76 -8.12 -29.85
C MET A 35 -3.06 -8.61 -28.57
N LEU A 36 -2.36 -9.74 -28.62
CA LEU A 36 -1.58 -10.27 -27.50
C LEU A 36 -0.44 -9.34 -27.08
N ALA A 37 0.23 -8.71 -28.05
CA ALA A 37 1.23 -7.67 -27.79
C ALA A 37 0.63 -6.50 -27.01
N GLY A 38 -0.55 -6.03 -27.43
CA GLY A 38 -1.30 -4.96 -26.76
C GLY A 38 -1.70 -5.33 -25.33
N LEU A 39 -2.19 -6.56 -25.10
CA LEU A 39 -2.53 -7.07 -23.77
C LEU A 39 -1.29 -7.23 -22.88
N ALA A 40 -0.18 -7.73 -23.42
CA ALA A 40 1.07 -7.84 -22.67
C ALA A 40 1.58 -6.44 -22.23
N SER A 41 1.54 -5.46 -23.14
CA SER A 41 1.96 -4.09 -22.86
C SER A 41 1.06 -3.40 -21.82
N SER A 42 -0.26 -3.56 -21.91
CA SER A 42 -1.19 -2.96 -20.94
C SER A 42 -1.03 -3.56 -19.53
N GLU A 43 -0.85 -4.88 -19.42
CA GLU A 43 -0.56 -5.54 -18.14
C GLU A 43 0.79 -5.14 -17.56
N MET A 44 1.82 -4.97 -18.40
CA MET A 44 3.12 -4.44 -17.96
C MET A 44 3.00 -3.01 -17.44
N THR A 45 2.22 -2.17 -18.11
CA THR A 45 1.97 -0.78 -17.70
C THR A 45 1.25 -0.73 -16.35
N ARG A 46 0.26 -1.61 -16.12
CA ARG A 46 -0.41 -1.76 -14.81
C ARG A 46 0.58 -2.18 -13.72
N ALA A 47 1.40 -3.18 -13.99
CA ALA A 47 2.44 -3.62 -13.05
C ALA A 47 3.42 -2.50 -12.68
N GLN A 48 3.82 -1.68 -13.66
CA GLN A 48 4.69 -0.50 -13.42
C GLN A 48 3.98 0.57 -12.59
N TYR A 49 2.70 0.84 -12.88
CA TYR A 49 1.91 1.79 -12.10
C TYR A 49 1.80 1.36 -10.63
N ASP A 50 1.47 0.09 -10.37
CA ASP A 50 1.35 -0.45 -9.01
C ASP A 50 2.69 -0.39 -8.26
N ARG A 51 3.82 -0.69 -8.92
CA ARG A 51 5.16 -0.55 -8.32
C ARG A 51 5.50 0.91 -8.00
N ALA A 52 5.19 1.84 -8.90
CA ALA A 52 5.41 3.26 -8.67
C ALA A 52 4.54 3.79 -7.51
N TYR A 53 3.28 3.35 -7.45
CA TYR A 53 2.38 3.68 -6.36
C TYR A 53 2.83 3.07 -5.03
N ALA A 54 3.27 1.81 -5.01
CA ALA A 54 3.87 1.17 -3.85
C ALA A 54 5.11 1.94 -3.36
N ALA A 55 5.97 2.43 -4.25
CA ALA A 55 7.13 3.25 -3.87
C ALA A 55 6.73 4.58 -3.22
N GLN A 56 5.67 5.24 -3.71
CA GLN A 56 5.13 6.45 -3.07
C GLN A 56 4.58 6.16 -1.67
N LEU A 57 3.85 5.05 -1.52
CA LEU A 57 3.34 4.61 -0.22
C LEU A 57 4.46 4.21 0.74
N GLN A 58 5.54 3.61 0.23
CA GLN A 58 6.71 3.26 1.03
C GLN A 58 7.42 4.50 1.56
N SER A 59 7.52 5.57 0.75
CA SER A 59 8.01 6.87 1.22
C SER A 59 7.15 7.41 2.37
N LYS A 60 5.81 7.39 2.22
CA LYS A 60 4.88 7.80 3.29
C LYS A 60 5.00 6.92 4.53
N ALA A 61 5.18 5.61 4.39
CA ALA A 61 5.43 4.70 5.51
C ALA A 61 6.74 5.07 6.23
N GLY A 62 7.80 5.35 5.47
CA GLY A 62 9.09 5.81 5.98
C GLY A 62 8.97 7.10 6.80
N ASP A 63 8.21 8.09 6.33
CA ASP A 63 7.94 9.31 7.07
C ASP A 63 7.25 9.03 8.42
N GLN A 64 6.27 8.13 8.44
CA GLN A 64 5.57 7.74 9.66
C GLN A 64 6.48 6.99 10.64
N TRP A 65 7.37 6.13 10.14
CA TRP A 65 8.40 5.49 10.95
C TRP A 65 9.40 6.49 11.53
N ASN A 66 9.81 7.50 10.76
CA ASN A 66 10.66 8.59 11.24
C ASN A 66 9.96 9.38 12.36
N TYR A 67 8.67 9.70 12.20
CA TYR A 67 7.90 10.33 13.27
C TYR A 67 7.79 9.43 14.49
N PHE A 68 7.48 8.14 14.34
CA PHE A 68 7.47 7.20 15.46
C PHE A 68 8.79 7.20 16.22
N GLN A 69 9.92 7.05 15.53
CA GLN A 69 11.25 7.02 16.14
C GLN A 69 11.57 8.34 16.86
N ALA A 70 11.29 9.48 16.21
CA ALA A 70 11.52 10.79 16.80
C ALA A 70 10.68 11.02 18.07
N LYS A 71 9.40 10.63 18.06
CA LYS A 71 8.52 10.73 19.23
C LYS A 71 8.97 9.79 20.35
N LYS A 72 9.31 8.54 20.02
CA LYS A 72 9.86 7.58 20.99
C LYS A 72 11.15 8.09 21.65
N LEU A 73 12.05 8.67 20.87
CA LEU A 73 13.30 9.28 21.37
C LEU A 73 13.01 10.46 22.30
N ARG A 74 12.12 11.39 21.91
CA ARG A 74 11.72 12.52 22.76
C ARG A 74 11.07 12.06 24.06
N GLY A 75 10.21 11.04 24.00
CA GLY A 75 9.61 10.42 25.18
C GLY A 75 10.67 9.84 26.13
N ALA A 76 11.65 9.09 25.60
CA ALA A 76 12.75 8.55 26.39
C ALA A 76 13.63 9.65 27.01
N MET A 77 13.95 10.71 26.27
CA MET A 77 14.70 11.86 26.80
C MET A 77 13.96 12.53 27.96
N GLN A 78 12.64 12.75 27.84
CA GLN A 78 11.83 13.33 28.92
C GLN A 78 11.82 12.44 30.17
N ARG A 79 11.68 11.11 30.01
CA ARG A 79 11.74 10.15 31.13
C ARG A 79 13.11 10.15 31.81
N ASN A 80 14.20 10.10 31.04
CA ASN A 80 15.56 10.11 31.61
C ASN A 80 15.83 11.40 32.38
N SER A 81 15.45 12.56 31.83
CA SER A 81 15.60 13.84 32.53
C SER A 81 14.73 13.92 33.78
N LEU A 82 13.51 13.37 33.74
CA LEU A 82 12.62 13.27 34.90
C LEU A 82 13.23 12.40 36.01
N GLU A 83 13.80 11.25 35.66
CA GLU A 83 14.49 10.36 36.62
C GLU A 83 15.69 11.07 37.26
N LEU A 84 16.52 11.74 36.46
CA LEU A 84 17.65 12.51 36.98
C LEU A 84 17.19 13.63 37.93
N LEU A 85 16.09 14.34 37.61
CA LEU A 85 15.53 15.37 38.49
C LEU A 85 15.03 14.79 39.81
N ARG A 86 14.36 13.62 39.77
CA ARG A 86 13.88 12.92 40.97
C ARG A 86 15.01 12.42 41.87
N VAL A 87 16.16 12.05 41.28
CA VAL A 87 17.34 11.61 42.05
C VAL A 87 18.14 12.80 42.59
N SER A 88 18.28 13.87 41.82
CA SER A 88 19.11 15.03 42.17
C SER A 88 18.42 16.07 43.03
N THR A 89 17.09 16.05 43.10
CA THR A 89 16.29 17.05 43.83
C THR A 89 15.16 16.38 44.60
N GLU A 90 14.79 16.95 45.75
CA GLU A 90 13.59 16.54 46.46
C GLU A 90 12.36 16.97 45.66
N VAL A 91 11.78 16.02 44.92
CA VAL A 91 10.54 16.21 44.16
C VAL A 91 9.37 15.76 45.02
N ARG A 92 8.43 16.66 45.29
CA ARG A 92 7.22 16.33 46.04
C ARG A 92 6.06 16.11 45.06
N PRO A 93 5.03 15.33 45.44
CA PRO A 93 3.78 15.29 44.69
C PRO A 93 3.24 16.71 44.47
N LEU A 94 2.70 16.98 43.28
CA LEU A 94 2.17 18.29 42.95
C LEU A 94 0.96 18.61 43.84
N ASP A 95 1.07 19.67 44.64
CA ASP A 95 -0.03 20.20 45.42
C ASP A 95 -0.96 21.02 44.50
N MET A 96 -2.02 20.36 44.07
CA MET A 96 -2.99 20.92 43.12
C MET A 96 -3.70 22.17 43.66
N ASP A 97 -3.94 22.23 44.95
CA ASP A 97 -4.68 23.33 45.58
C ASP A 97 -3.75 24.56 45.66
N ALA A 98 -2.46 24.34 45.93
CA ALA A 98 -1.43 25.38 45.86
C ALA A 98 -1.19 25.88 44.42
N VAL A 99 -1.24 24.99 43.41
CA VAL A 99 -1.16 25.37 41.99
C VAL A 99 -2.34 26.25 41.60
N GLU A 100 -3.57 25.87 41.97
CA GLU A 100 -4.76 26.64 41.65
C GLU A 100 -4.71 28.03 42.28
N LEU A 101 -4.32 28.12 43.56
CA LEU A 101 -4.16 29.39 44.25
C LEU A 101 -3.07 30.28 43.61
N SER A 102 -1.95 29.69 43.16
CA SER A 102 -0.79 30.45 42.66
C SER A 102 -0.86 30.80 41.18
N SER A 103 -1.54 29.99 40.36
CA SER A 103 -1.60 30.14 38.91
C SER A 103 -2.98 30.56 38.39
N GLY A 104 -4.03 30.40 39.21
CA GLY A 104 -5.43 30.57 38.81
C GLY A 104 -5.96 29.46 37.90
N ILE A 105 -5.21 28.37 37.72
CA ILE A 105 -5.62 27.25 36.88
C ILE A 105 -6.33 26.22 37.73
N GLN A 106 -7.55 25.88 37.32
CA GLN A 106 -8.42 24.98 38.06
C GLN A 106 -7.81 23.58 38.11
N LYS A 107 -7.91 22.93 39.28
CA LYS A 107 -7.56 21.51 39.47
C LYS A 107 -8.21 20.58 38.44
N ALA A 108 -9.41 20.94 37.97
CA ALA A 108 -10.12 20.20 36.92
C ALA A 108 -9.33 20.10 35.61
N THR A 109 -8.53 21.10 35.24
CA THR A 109 -7.68 21.08 34.04
C THR A 109 -6.60 20.01 34.11
N PHE A 110 -6.16 19.66 35.31
CA PHE A 110 -5.17 18.60 35.52
C PHE A 110 -5.82 17.21 35.63
N ALA A 111 -7.04 17.14 36.19
CA ALA A 111 -7.81 15.90 36.23
C ALA A 111 -8.16 15.38 34.82
N THR A 112 -8.20 16.25 33.81
CA THR A 112 -8.40 15.85 32.42
C THR A 112 -7.12 15.35 31.75
N MET A 113 -5.92 15.49 32.34
CA MET A 113 -4.66 15.08 31.71
C MET A 113 -4.62 13.59 31.36
N ASP A 114 -5.08 12.74 32.27
CA ASP A 114 -5.14 11.30 32.00
C ASP A 114 -6.13 10.97 30.88
N ASN A 115 -7.26 11.69 30.83
CA ASN A 115 -8.26 11.54 29.77
C ASN A 115 -7.76 12.06 28.41
N LEU A 116 -6.96 13.13 28.39
CA LEU A 116 -6.35 13.68 27.18
C LEU A 116 -5.28 12.74 26.61
N LEU A 117 -4.57 12.02 27.47
CA LEU A 117 -3.53 11.08 27.08
C LEU A 117 -4.09 9.72 26.64
N ALA A 118 -5.34 9.41 26.98
CA ALA A 118 -6.05 8.24 26.49
C ALA A 118 -6.51 8.51 25.05
N PRO A 119 -5.85 7.94 24.02
CA PRO A 119 -6.38 8.09 22.68
C PRO A 119 -7.73 7.37 22.61
N ASP A 120 -8.65 7.90 21.80
CA ASP A 120 -9.93 7.24 21.49
C ASP A 120 -9.71 5.75 21.19
N PRO A 121 -10.66 4.85 21.51
CA PRO A 121 -10.49 3.43 21.21
C PRO A 121 -10.13 3.23 19.73
N MET A 122 -9.31 2.20 19.46
CA MET A 122 -8.91 1.91 18.09
C MET A 122 -10.16 1.68 17.24
N PRO A 123 -10.27 2.30 16.06
CA PRO A 123 -11.40 2.07 15.17
C PRO A 123 -11.49 0.57 14.85
N GLN A 124 -12.71 0.05 14.79
CA GLN A 124 -12.93 -1.34 14.42
C GLN A 124 -12.51 -1.52 12.96
N PHE A 125 -11.47 -2.32 12.75
CA PHE A 125 -11.05 -2.71 11.41
C PHE A 125 -11.95 -3.82 10.90
N ASP A 126 -12.13 -3.87 9.59
CA ASP A 126 -12.61 -5.08 8.92
C ASP A 126 -11.78 -6.29 9.36
N ALA A 127 -12.42 -7.45 9.48
CA ALA A 127 -11.77 -8.65 10.00
C ALA A 127 -10.54 -9.06 9.19
N SER A 128 -10.57 -8.90 7.86
CA SER A 128 -9.44 -9.22 6.99
C SER A 128 -8.27 -8.25 7.20
N VAL A 129 -8.56 -6.95 7.31
CA VAL A 129 -7.56 -5.91 7.58
C VAL A 129 -6.95 -6.12 8.95
N LYS A 130 -7.77 -6.43 9.96
CA LYS A 130 -7.29 -6.73 11.31
C LYS A 130 -6.35 -7.94 11.32
N ALA A 131 -6.73 -9.04 10.68
CA ALA A 131 -5.90 -10.23 10.63
C ALA A 131 -4.54 -9.96 9.96
N ALA A 132 -4.53 -9.23 8.84
CA ALA A 132 -3.30 -8.85 8.17
C ALA A 132 -2.44 -7.87 9.01
N PHE A 133 -3.07 -6.91 9.67
CA PHE A 133 -2.40 -5.96 10.57
C PHE A 133 -1.77 -6.67 11.77
N ASP A 134 -2.51 -7.56 12.44
CA ASP A 134 -1.99 -8.32 13.57
C ASP A 134 -0.85 -9.25 13.14
N ALA A 135 -0.94 -9.85 11.94
CA ALA A 135 0.14 -10.68 11.38
C ALA A 135 1.41 -9.86 11.10
N LEU A 136 1.27 -8.65 10.57
CA LEU A 136 2.39 -7.72 10.33
C LEU A 136 3.04 -7.30 11.66
N VAL A 137 2.24 -6.90 12.65
CA VAL A 137 2.75 -6.48 13.98
C VAL A 137 3.44 -7.63 14.71
N ALA A 138 2.95 -8.86 14.55
CA ALA A 138 3.57 -10.06 15.10
C ALA A 138 4.77 -10.57 14.28
N ASP A 139 5.21 -9.82 13.27
CA ASP A 139 6.33 -10.17 12.38
C ASP A 139 6.22 -11.59 11.80
N LYS A 140 5.00 -11.97 11.38
CA LYS A 140 4.78 -13.27 10.75
C LYS A 140 5.54 -13.39 9.42
N PRO A 141 5.94 -14.61 9.00
CA PRO A 141 6.59 -14.83 7.72
C PRO A 141 5.81 -14.22 6.55
N GLU A 142 6.53 -13.70 5.55
CA GLU A 142 5.94 -13.00 4.40
C GLU A 142 4.93 -13.87 3.62
N LEU A 143 5.11 -15.19 3.62
CA LEU A 143 4.18 -16.13 2.99
C LEU A 143 2.79 -16.09 3.65
N ASP A 144 2.76 -16.07 4.98
CA ASP A 144 1.52 -16.05 5.77
C ASP A 144 0.82 -14.70 5.61
N LEU A 145 1.59 -13.60 5.66
CA LEU A 145 1.05 -12.27 5.44
C LEU A 145 0.49 -12.10 4.03
N THR A 146 1.18 -12.63 3.01
CA THR A 146 0.71 -12.62 1.62
C THR A 146 -0.61 -13.37 1.46
N ALA A 147 -0.80 -14.49 2.16
CA ALA A 147 -2.06 -15.23 2.12
C ALA A 147 -3.24 -14.42 2.70
N LEU A 148 -3.00 -13.69 3.80
CA LEU A 148 -3.99 -12.80 4.41
C LEU A 148 -4.28 -11.58 3.53
N LEU A 149 -3.24 -10.93 2.99
CA LEU A 149 -3.38 -9.74 2.16
C LEU A 149 -4.18 -9.97 0.88
N LYS A 150 -4.20 -11.20 0.34
CA LYS A 150 -5.05 -11.55 -0.81
C LYS A 150 -6.55 -11.43 -0.51
N GLN A 151 -6.96 -11.52 0.75
CA GLN A 151 -8.34 -11.41 1.20
C GLN A 151 -8.74 -9.97 1.55
N VAL A 152 -7.74 -9.08 1.72
CA VAL A 152 -7.97 -7.69 2.09
C VAL A 152 -8.41 -6.90 0.87
N GLU A 153 -9.59 -6.30 0.91
CA GLU A 153 -10.07 -5.37 -0.12
C GLU A 153 -9.42 -3.98 -0.01
N ASP A 154 -9.39 -3.20 -1.11
CA ASP A 154 -8.73 -1.88 -1.12
C ASP A 154 -9.46 -0.86 -0.27
N ARG A 155 -10.80 -0.86 -0.36
CA ARG A 155 -11.65 0.11 0.34
C ARG A 155 -11.56 -0.01 1.87
N PRO A 156 -11.75 -1.18 2.50
CA PRO A 156 -11.61 -1.32 3.95
C PRO A 156 -10.21 -0.96 4.45
N LEU A 157 -9.16 -1.28 3.69
CA LEU A 157 -7.78 -0.92 4.05
C LEU A 157 -7.55 0.60 4.00
N ALA A 158 -8.13 1.29 3.00
CA ALA A 158 -8.07 2.75 2.91
C ALA A 158 -8.88 3.43 4.03
N GLU A 159 -10.06 2.91 4.36
CA GLU A 159 -10.91 3.37 5.47
C GLU A 159 -10.19 3.21 6.81
N ALA A 160 -9.53 2.06 7.05
CA ALA A 160 -8.72 1.83 8.25
C ALA A 160 -7.57 2.84 8.38
N LEU A 161 -6.85 3.13 7.29
CA LEU A 161 -5.79 4.14 7.26
C LEU A 161 -6.34 5.55 7.57
N ASN A 162 -7.47 5.91 6.98
CA ASN A 162 -8.09 7.21 7.23
C ASN A 162 -8.55 7.34 8.69
N ALA A 163 -9.18 6.30 9.24
CA ALA A 163 -9.60 6.28 10.64
C ALA A 163 -8.41 6.40 11.61
N ALA A 164 -7.29 5.74 11.33
CA ALA A 164 -6.06 5.89 12.11
C ALA A 164 -5.50 7.32 12.05
N LYS A 165 -5.53 7.97 10.88
CA LYS A 165 -5.12 9.38 10.71
C LYS A 165 -6.03 10.36 11.43
N GLU A 166 -7.35 10.16 11.38
CA GLU A 166 -8.31 11.00 12.09
C GLU A 166 -8.09 10.89 13.60
N ARG A 167 -7.88 9.68 14.12
CA ARG A 167 -7.54 9.45 15.53
C ARG A 167 -6.28 10.20 15.96
N ALA A 168 -5.23 10.19 15.14
CA ALA A 168 -4.01 10.95 15.41
C ALA A 168 -4.25 12.47 15.42
N ARG A 169 -5.06 12.98 14.48
CA ARG A 169 -5.44 14.40 14.42
C ARG A 169 -6.33 14.83 15.59
N ALA A 170 -7.29 14.00 15.99
CA ALA A 170 -8.13 14.24 17.15
C ALA A 170 -7.30 14.30 18.44
N PHE A 171 -6.35 13.37 18.60
CA PHE A 171 -5.40 13.41 19.72
C PHE A 171 -4.59 14.72 19.74
N ASP A 172 -3.99 15.12 18.62
CA ASP A 172 -3.21 16.36 18.54
C ASP A 172 -4.07 17.61 18.84
N ALA A 173 -5.30 17.66 18.31
CA ALA A 173 -6.25 18.74 18.59
C ALA A 173 -6.58 18.84 20.09
N ASN A 174 -6.81 17.71 20.76
CA ASN A 174 -7.08 17.67 22.20
C ASN A 174 -5.89 18.18 23.01
N ILE A 175 -4.65 17.79 22.66
CA ILE A 175 -3.45 18.29 23.32
C ILE A 175 -3.29 19.80 23.11
N ASN A 176 -3.48 20.29 21.89
CA ASN A 176 -3.28 21.69 21.55
C ASN A 176 -4.24 22.63 22.28
N GLN A 177 -5.41 22.14 22.72
CA GLN A 177 -6.34 22.92 23.54
C GLN A 177 -5.81 23.22 24.94
N VAL A 178 -4.99 22.33 25.52
CA VAL A 178 -4.57 22.44 26.93
C VAL A 178 -3.14 22.95 27.06
N MET A 179 -2.32 22.84 26.01
CA MET A 179 -0.93 23.30 26.04
C MET A 179 -0.74 24.79 26.44
N PRO A 180 -1.54 25.75 25.93
CA PRO A 180 -1.41 27.15 26.35
C PRO A 180 -1.61 27.35 27.85
N THR A 181 -2.53 26.58 28.46
CA THR A 181 -2.79 26.63 29.90
C THR A 181 -1.58 26.16 30.71
N PHE A 182 -0.88 25.11 30.26
CA PHE A 182 0.38 24.68 30.90
C PHE A 182 1.47 25.74 30.81
N GLU A 183 1.59 26.42 29.67
CA GLU A 183 2.59 27.47 29.48
C GLU A 183 2.30 28.70 30.35
N GLU A 184 1.03 29.06 30.51
CA GLU A 184 0.63 30.13 31.41
C GLU A 184 0.88 29.76 32.88
N ALA A 185 0.57 28.51 33.26
CA ALA A 185 0.85 27.98 34.60
C ALA A 185 2.34 28.11 34.94
N GLU A 186 3.19 27.65 34.03
CA GLU A 186 4.64 27.63 34.23
C GLU A 186 5.18 29.05 34.42
N LYS A 187 4.75 29.99 33.57
CA LYS A 187 5.16 31.40 33.66
C LYS A 187 4.77 32.02 35.01
N LYS A 188 3.55 31.76 35.50
CA LYS A 188 3.07 32.29 36.79
C LYS A 188 3.79 31.64 37.97
N LEU A 189 4.01 30.33 37.92
CA LEU A 189 4.71 29.61 38.99
C LEU A 189 6.20 29.99 39.06
N ALA A 190 6.84 30.26 37.92
CA ALA A 190 8.25 30.62 37.84
C ALA A 190 8.59 31.94 38.57
N THR A 191 7.64 32.88 38.66
CA THR A 191 7.83 34.16 39.39
C THR A 191 7.47 34.07 40.86
N GLY A 192 6.80 33.00 41.29
CA GLY A 192 6.31 32.81 42.66
C GLY A 192 7.08 31.74 43.44
N ASN A 193 6.36 30.71 43.87
CA ASN A 193 6.92 29.64 44.70
C ASN A 193 7.79 28.69 43.87
N LYS A 194 9.12 28.84 43.99
CA LYS A 194 10.12 28.02 43.26
C LYS A 194 9.96 26.51 43.49
N ALA A 195 9.57 26.08 44.68
CA ALA A 195 9.38 24.66 44.98
C ALA A 195 8.16 24.12 44.23
N LEU A 196 7.05 24.88 44.23
CA LEU A 196 5.84 24.53 43.47
C LEU A 196 6.10 24.56 41.95
N ALA A 197 6.89 25.51 41.46
CA ALA A 197 7.30 25.58 40.05
C ALA A 197 8.11 24.35 39.62
N ARG A 198 9.04 23.88 40.47
CA ARG A 198 9.79 22.64 40.24
C ARG A 198 8.86 21.42 40.24
N ASP A 199 8.00 21.28 41.23
CA ASP A 199 7.07 20.16 41.34
C ASP A 199 6.12 20.13 40.12
N PHE A 200 5.67 21.30 39.63
CA PHE A 200 4.90 21.43 38.39
C PHE A 200 5.69 21.05 37.14
N LEU A 201 6.96 21.47 37.03
CA LEU A 201 7.82 21.12 35.90
C LEU A 201 7.99 19.61 35.77
N VAL A 202 8.18 18.91 36.89
CA VAL A 202 8.24 17.44 36.94
C VAL A 202 6.94 16.83 36.38
N THR A 203 5.77 17.30 36.81
CA THR A 203 4.48 16.84 36.29
C THR A 203 4.34 17.09 34.78
N ARG A 204 4.78 18.26 34.29
CA ARG A 204 4.77 18.60 32.86
C ARG A 204 5.71 17.69 32.06
N MET A 205 6.86 17.32 32.60
CA MET A 205 7.79 16.39 31.94
C MET A 205 7.22 14.98 31.85
N ASP A 206 6.58 14.49 32.93
CA ASP A 206 5.88 13.20 32.93
C ASP A 206 4.74 13.17 31.90
N PHE A 207 3.93 14.23 31.86
CA PHE A 207 2.88 14.39 30.86
C PHE A 207 3.44 14.36 29.42
N ASN A 208 4.50 15.13 29.15
CA ASN A 208 5.11 15.15 27.81
C ASN A 208 5.71 13.79 27.42
N ALA A 209 6.33 13.08 28.36
CA ALA A 209 6.83 11.73 28.14
C ALA A 209 5.70 10.78 27.72
N ARG A 210 4.58 10.79 28.45
CA ARG A 210 3.39 9.97 28.15
C ARG A 210 2.72 10.38 26.83
N ARG A 211 2.62 11.68 26.56
CA ARG A 211 2.11 12.21 25.28
C ARG A 211 2.91 11.68 24.11
N TYR A 212 4.24 11.81 24.15
CA TYR A 212 5.10 11.35 23.06
C TYR A 212 5.03 9.83 22.86
N GLU A 213 4.84 9.05 23.92
CA GLU A 213 4.58 7.61 23.83
C GLU A 213 3.27 7.31 23.09
N THR A 214 2.19 8.02 23.41
CA THR A 214 0.90 7.89 22.71
C THR A 214 1.01 8.30 21.24
N GLU A 215 1.62 9.45 20.93
CA GLU A 215 1.85 9.91 19.56
C GLU A 215 2.70 8.91 18.75
N ALA A 216 3.71 8.31 19.38
CA ALA A 216 4.51 7.26 18.76
C ALA A 216 3.63 6.07 18.34
N ARG A 217 2.81 5.53 19.25
CA ARG A 217 1.91 4.40 18.94
C ARG A 217 0.91 4.71 17.82
N LEU A 218 0.40 5.94 17.78
CA LEU A 218 -0.49 6.39 16.71
C LEU A 218 0.24 6.40 15.36
N ASN A 219 1.45 6.98 15.30
CA ASN A 219 2.27 6.99 14.08
C ASN A 219 2.69 5.59 13.64
N GLN A 220 3.03 4.70 14.58
CA GLN A 220 3.34 3.30 14.30
C GLN A 220 2.15 2.58 13.63
N THR A 221 0.93 2.82 14.13
CA THR A 221 -0.29 2.24 13.55
C THR A 221 -0.48 2.70 12.11
N ILE A 222 -0.30 4.00 11.84
CA ILE A 222 -0.39 4.57 10.48
C ILE A 222 0.71 4.00 9.58
N ALA A 223 1.95 3.89 10.08
CA ALA A 223 3.07 3.30 9.34
C ALA A 223 2.77 1.86 8.91
N ASN A 224 2.31 1.02 9.84
CA ASN A 224 1.95 -0.37 9.57
C ASN A 224 0.83 -0.48 8.52
N LEU A 225 -0.18 0.39 8.56
CA LEU A 225 -1.25 0.39 7.55
C LEU A 225 -0.74 0.79 6.16
N TYR A 226 0.20 1.73 6.07
CA TYR A 226 0.88 2.02 4.81
C TYR A 226 1.72 0.84 4.33
N GLU A 227 2.44 0.14 5.22
CA GLU A 227 3.18 -1.06 4.84
C GLU A 227 2.29 -2.15 4.25
N LEU A 228 1.10 -2.38 4.82
CA LEU A 228 0.13 -3.31 4.24
C LEU A 228 -0.28 -2.88 2.82
N GLN A 229 -0.50 -1.58 2.58
CA GLN A 229 -0.80 -1.08 1.24
C GLN A 229 0.39 -1.27 0.29
N VAL A 230 1.62 -1.04 0.73
CA VAL A 230 2.83 -1.28 -0.08
C VAL A 230 2.92 -2.74 -0.50
N ARG A 231 2.81 -3.67 0.47
CA ARG A 231 2.89 -5.12 0.21
C ARG A 231 1.76 -5.57 -0.71
N LYS A 232 0.53 -5.07 -0.49
CA LYS A 232 -0.61 -5.36 -1.36
C LYS A 232 -0.38 -4.90 -2.80
N ASN A 233 0.09 -3.67 -3.01
CA ASN A 233 0.37 -3.16 -4.35
C ASN A 233 1.51 -3.93 -5.03
N ASN A 234 2.53 -4.35 -4.29
CA ASN A 234 3.59 -5.23 -4.82
C ASN A 234 3.05 -6.60 -5.25
N ILE A 235 2.11 -7.19 -4.49
CA ILE A 235 1.45 -8.46 -4.87
C ILE A 235 0.65 -8.29 -6.17
N THR A 236 -0.12 -7.21 -6.29
CA THR A 236 -0.91 -6.91 -7.50
C THR A 236 -0.01 -6.65 -8.70
N ALA A 237 1.06 -5.87 -8.51
CA ALA A 237 2.05 -5.62 -9.55
C ALA A 237 2.70 -6.90 -10.06
N GLU A 238 3.06 -7.81 -9.17
CA GLU A 238 3.68 -9.09 -9.53
C GLU A 238 2.70 -10.00 -10.28
N ARG A 239 1.41 -9.95 -9.94
CA ARG A 239 0.36 -10.64 -10.71
C ARG A 239 0.26 -10.10 -12.14
N HIS A 240 0.18 -8.78 -12.30
CA HIS A 240 0.13 -8.13 -13.61
C HIS A 240 1.41 -8.40 -14.43
N HIS A 241 2.57 -8.38 -13.78
CA HIS A 241 3.84 -8.70 -14.43
C HIS A 241 3.88 -10.14 -14.95
N LYS A 242 3.49 -11.11 -14.12
CA LYS A 242 3.39 -12.53 -14.53
C LYS A 242 2.39 -12.73 -15.66
N ARG A 243 1.24 -12.05 -15.62
CA ARG A 243 0.21 -12.13 -16.67
C ARG A 243 0.73 -11.53 -17.99
N SER A 244 1.41 -10.38 -17.93
CA SER A 244 2.08 -9.77 -19.08
C SER A 244 3.09 -10.73 -19.72
N GLN A 245 3.93 -11.37 -18.92
CA GLN A 245 4.92 -12.32 -19.40
C GLN A 245 4.27 -13.51 -20.13
N LYS A 246 3.13 -14.02 -19.62
CA LYS A 246 2.39 -15.09 -20.29
C LYS A 246 1.78 -14.62 -21.61
N PHE A 247 1.18 -13.43 -21.67
CA PHE A 247 0.68 -12.88 -22.94
C PHE A 247 1.80 -12.66 -23.96
N PHE A 248 2.99 -12.25 -23.51
CA PHE A 248 4.18 -12.13 -24.36
C PHE A 248 4.59 -13.49 -24.97
N PHE A 249 4.61 -14.56 -24.18
CA PHE A 249 4.85 -15.91 -24.74
C PHE A 249 3.77 -16.35 -25.73
N GLY A 250 2.50 -16.03 -25.47
CA GLY A 250 1.40 -16.28 -26.41
C GLY A 250 1.60 -15.54 -27.73
N MET A 251 2.04 -14.28 -27.69
CA MET A 251 2.38 -13.49 -28.87
C MET A 251 3.54 -14.13 -29.66
N LEU A 252 4.61 -14.57 -28.99
CA LEU A 252 5.74 -15.24 -29.66
C LEU A 252 5.31 -16.55 -30.36
N ALA A 253 4.42 -17.32 -29.72
CA ALA A 253 3.87 -18.53 -30.32
C ALA A 253 3.03 -18.21 -31.56
N ALA A 254 2.18 -17.18 -31.50
CA ALA A 254 1.41 -16.72 -32.65
C ALA A 254 2.31 -16.23 -33.79
N GLN A 255 3.36 -15.46 -33.50
CA GLN A 255 4.36 -15.04 -34.50
C GLN A 255 5.09 -16.24 -35.13
N THR A 256 5.44 -17.25 -34.34
CA THR A 256 6.04 -18.49 -34.85
C THR A 256 5.08 -19.22 -35.79
N ALA A 257 3.79 -19.28 -35.47
CA ALA A 257 2.77 -19.85 -36.35
C ALA A 257 2.65 -19.09 -37.68
N VAL A 258 2.73 -17.75 -37.67
CA VAL A 258 2.77 -16.93 -38.90
C VAL A 258 3.97 -17.28 -39.76
N ILE A 259 5.16 -17.42 -39.16
CA ILE A 259 6.39 -17.79 -39.87
C ILE A 259 6.25 -19.17 -40.53
N ILE A 260 5.81 -20.18 -39.77
CA ILE A 260 5.62 -21.54 -40.29
C ILE A 260 4.57 -21.55 -41.42
N ALA A 261 3.45 -20.85 -41.26
CA ALA A 261 2.41 -20.77 -42.28
C ALA A 261 2.93 -20.08 -43.56
N THR A 262 3.76 -19.06 -43.42
CA THR A 262 4.39 -18.35 -44.56
C THR A 262 5.38 -19.26 -45.30
N PHE A 263 6.24 -19.98 -44.57
CA PHE A 263 7.13 -20.97 -45.18
C PHE A 263 6.37 -22.12 -45.85
N ALA A 264 5.29 -22.60 -45.24
CA ALA A 264 4.45 -23.66 -45.80
C ALA A 264 3.77 -23.23 -47.11
N LEU A 265 3.35 -21.96 -47.19
CA LEU A 265 2.82 -21.34 -48.40
C LEU A 265 3.91 -21.25 -49.48
N ALA A 266 5.11 -20.80 -49.12
CA ALA A 266 6.25 -20.66 -50.03
C ALA A 266 6.75 -22.01 -50.58
N ALA A 267 6.82 -23.04 -49.73
CA ALA A 267 7.34 -24.36 -50.11
C ALA A 267 6.37 -25.20 -50.96
N ARG A 268 5.13 -24.75 -51.17
CA ARG A 268 4.03 -25.50 -51.83
C ARG A 268 3.79 -26.92 -51.25
N GLN A 269 4.36 -27.26 -50.09
CA GLN A 269 4.16 -28.54 -49.40
C GLN A 269 2.96 -28.44 -48.46
N ARG A 270 1.81 -28.87 -48.98
CA ARG A 270 0.48 -28.45 -48.50
C ARG A 270 -0.10 -29.19 -47.28
N SER A 271 0.44 -30.34 -46.85
CA SER A 271 -0.24 -31.17 -45.83
C SER A 271 0.32 -31.04 -44.42
N LEU A 272 1.60 -31.33 -44.19
CA LEU A 272 2.16 -31.42 -42.82
C LEU A 272 2.40 -30.06 -42.18
N LEU A 273 3.16 -29.17 -42.84
CA LEU A 273 3.52 -27.85 -42.27
C LEU A 273 2.28 -26.98 -41.98
N TRP A 274 1.23 -27.15 -42.78
CA TRP A 274 -0.04 -26.45 -42.63
C TRP A 274 -0.83 -26.92 -41.41
N SER A 275 -0.91 -28.23 -41.20
CA SER A 275 -1.54 -28.80 -39.99
C SER A 275 -0.83 -28.34 -38.72
N LEU A 276 0.50 -28.25 -38.76
CA LEU A 276 1.32 -27.81 -37.65
C LEU A 276 1.13 -26.32 -37.35
N ALA A 277 1.05 -25.48 -38.37
CA ALA A 277 0.73 -24.05 -38.21
C ALA A 277 -0.68 -23.82 -37.65
N ALA A 278 -1.68 -24.54 -38.15
CA ALA A 278 -3.05 -24.45 -37.66
C ALA A 278 -3.16 -24.90 -36.18
N ALA A 279 -2.51 -26.01 -35.83
CA ALA A 279 -2.45 -26.50 -34.45
C ALA A 279 -1.76 -25.49 -33.53
N ALA A 280 -0.64 -24.90 -33.96
CA ALA A 280 0.05 -23.86 -33.20
C ALA A 280 -0.83 -22.61 -32.99
N GLY A 281 -1.56 -22.18 -34.01
CA GLY A 281 -2.49 -21.05 -33.91
C GLY A 281 -3.64 -21.29 -32.93
N VAL A 282 -4.28 -22.45 -33.01
CA VAL A 282 -5.35 -22.82 -32.06
C VAL A 282 -4.81 -22.92 -30.64
N ALA A 283 -3.63 -23.53 -30.45
CA ALA A 283 -2.99 -23.61 -29.15
C ALA A 283 -2.69 -22.21 -28.57
N ALA A 284 -2.22 -21.27 -29.40
CA ALA A 284 -1.97 -19.88 -28.97
C ALA A 284 -3.25 -19.16 -28.52
N VAL A 285 -4.37 -19.33 -29.24
CA VAL A 285 -5.66 -18.74 -28.86
C VAL A 285 -6.20 -19.35 -27.57
N LEU A 286 -6.18 -20.69 -27.44
CA LEU A 286 -6.62 -21.36 -26.22
C LEU A 286 -5.76 -20.96 -25.01
N PHE A 287 -4.44 -20.86 -25.20
CA PHE A 287 -3.52 -20.40 -24.18
C PHE A 287 -3.81 -18.95 -23.76
N ALA A 288 -4.06 -18.06 -24.72
CA ALA A 288 -4.45 -16.68 -24.44
C ALA A 288 -5.73 -16.58 -23.61
N ILE A 289 -6.76 -17.37 -23.96
CA ILE A 289 -8.02 -17.44 -23.22
C ILE A 289 -7.78 -17.96 -21.80
N TYR A 290 -6.97 -19.02 -21.65
CA TYR A 290 -6.60 -19.56 -20.35
C TYR A 290 -5.90 -18.51 -19.47
N VAL A 291 -4.89 -17.82 -20.02
CA VAL A 291 -4.18 -16.75 -19.31
C VAL A 291 -5.13 -15.60 -18.95
N TYR A 292 -6.11 -15.30 -19.81
CA TYR A 292 -7.05 -14.22 -19.53
C TYR A 292 -8.03 -14.55 -18.38
N LEU A 293 -8.48 -15.80 -18.29
CA LEU A 293 -9.53 -16.22 -17.34
C LEU A 293 -8.98 -16.71 -15.99
N PHE A 294 -7.78 -17.32 -15.97
CA PHE A 294 -7.29 -18.06 -14.81
C PHE A 294 -5.99 -17.51 -14.20
N VAL A 295 -5.37 -16.48 -14.79
CA VAL A 295 -4.10 -15.89 -14.32
C VAL A 295 -4.28 -14.41 -13.99
#